data_AF-A0A2V8EIY0-F1
#
_entry.id   AF-A0A2V8EIY0-F1
#
_cell.length_a   1.000
_cell.length_b   1.000
_cell.length_c   1.000
_cell.angle_alpha   90.00
_cell.angle_beta   90.00
_cell.angle_gamma   90.00
#
_symmetry.space_group_name_H-M   'P 1'
#
loop_
_entity.id
_entity.type
_entity.pdbx_description
1 polymer ?
#
loop_
_entity_poly.entity_id
_entity_poly.type
_entity_poly.pdbx_seq_one_letter_code
_entity_poly.pdbx_strand_id
1 'polypeptide(L)'
;MEARSVLAWNRYGKSRVRLVKVRRPHAGDPHDVVDLTIDVQLEGAFDDVYVAGDNSACLATDTMKNTVYALARRDPIAHVEAFA
;
A
#
# COMPACT_ATOMS: atom_id res chain seq x y z
N MET A 1 -39.21 5.24 17.07
CA MET A 1 -37.76 5.52 17.24
C MET A 1 -37.10 4.99 15.99
N GLU A 2 -36.66 5.86 15.08
CA GLU A 2 -35.98 5.42 13.86
C GLU A 2 -34.56 4.96 14.19
N ALA A 3 -34.17 3.81 13.65
CA ALA A 3 -32.81 3.32 13.77
C ALA A 3 -31.90 4.11 12.82
N ARG A 4 -30.89 4.78 13.37
CA ARG A 4 -29.84 5.47 12.59
C ARG A 4 -28.70 4.48 12.32
N SER A 5 -28.27 4.38 11.07
CA SER A 5 -27.08 3.62 10.70
C SER A 5 -25.80 4.31 11.19
N VAL A 6 -24.82 3.51 11.62
CA VAL A 6 -23.53 3.99 12.12
C VAL A 6 -22.43 3.18 11.45
N LEU A 7 -21.34 3.84 11.05
CA LEU A 7 -20.14 3.18 10.56
C LEU A 7 -19.42 2.52 11.74
N ALA A 8 -19.45 1.20 11.81
CA ALA A 8 -18.88 0.46 12.94
C ALA A 8 -17.35 0.35 12.88
N TRP A 9 -16.81 0.07 11.69
CA TRP A 9 -15.37 -0.04 11.44
C TRP A 9 -15.09 0.11 9.95
N ASN A 10 -13.92 0.64 9.60
CA ASN A 10 -13.49 0.78 8.21
C ASN A 10 -11.97 0.68 8.06
N ARG A 11 -11.55 0.23 6.87
CA ARG A 11 -10.20 0.37 6.34
C ARG A 11 -10.28 0.39 4.82
N TYR A 12 -9.31 0.99 4.16
CA TYR A 12 -9.25 0.99 2.70
C TYR A 12 -7.81 1.05 2.20
N GLY A 13 -7.62 0.70 0.93
CA GLY A 13 -6.32 0.83 0.30
C GLY A 13 -6.18 0.12 -1.03
N LYS A 14 -4.96 -0.31 -1.34
CA LYS A 14 -4.61 -0.93 -2.61
C LYS A 14 -4.20 -2.38 -2.40
N SER A 15 -4.89 -3.29 -3.09
CA SER A 15 -4.53 -4.70 -3.10
C SER A 15 -3.88 -5.12 -4.42
N ARG A 16 -3.16 -6.24 -4.36
CA ARG A 16 -2.53 -6.91 -5.51
C ARG A 16 -1.56 -6.01 -6.29
N VAL A 17 -0.78 -5.19 -5.59
CA VAL A 17 0.35 -4.48 -6.20
C VAL A 17 1.43 -5.50 -6.53
N ARG A 18 1.63 -5.77 -7.83
CA ARG A 18 2.66 -6.68 -8.33
C ARG A 18 3.99 -5.93 -8.43
N LEU A 19 4.98 -6.38 -7.67
CA LEU A 19 6.32 -5.78 -7.64
C LEU A 19 7.37 -6.85 -7.98
N VAL A 20 8.12 -6.61 -9.05
CA VAL A 20 9.33 -7.37 -9.36
C VAL A 20 10.53 -6.43 -9.29
N LYS A 21 11.51 -6.75 -8.43
CA LYS A 21 12.78 -6.02 -8.31
C LYS A 21 13.94 -6.96 -8.65
N VAL A 22 14.73 -6.59 -9.65
CA VAL A 22 15.98 -7.27 -10.00
C VAL A 22 17.13 -6.65 -9.20
N ARG A 23 17.82 -7.45 -8.40
CA ARG A 23 19.07 -7.05 -7.74
C ARG A 23 20.23 -7.42 -8.66
N ARG A 24 21.10 -6.44 -8.94
CA ARG A 24 22.25 -6.58 -9.83
C ARG A 24 23.52 -6.36 -9.00
N PRO A 25 24.16 -7.42 -8.49
CA PRO A 25 25.43 -7.34 -7.78
C PRO A 25 26.58 -6.93 -8.71
N HIS A 26 27.84 -7.14 -8.28
CA HIS A 26 29.01 -6.71 -9.04
C HIS A 26 29.05 -7.33 -10.45
N ALA A 27 29.78 -6.68 -11.35
CA ALA A 27 29.92 -7.16 -12.72
C ALA A 27 30.52 -8.57 -12.73
N GLY A 28 29.74 -9.54 -13.25
CA GLY A 28 30.12 -10.96 -13.29
C GLY A 28 29.32 -11.86 -12.32
N ASP A 29 28.66 -11.27 -11.32
CA ASP A 29 27.83 -12.02 -10.38
C ASP A 29 26.41 -12.28 -10.96
N PRO A 30 25.76 -13.41 -10.61
CA PRO A 30 24.37 -13.67 -10.98
C PRO A 30 23.40 -12.60 -10.45
N HIS A 31 22.37 -12.26 -11.22
CA HIS A 31 21.28 -11.42 -10.73
C HIS A 31 20.33 -12.20 -9.82
N ASP A 32 19.76 -11.51 -8.84
CA ASP A 32 18.67 -12.04 -8.01
C ASP A 32 17.34 -11.35 -8.33
N VAL A 33 16.24 -12.04 -8.06
CA VAL A 33 14.88 -11.52 -8.27
C VAL A 33 14.10 -11.55 -6.95
N VAL A 34 13.42 -10.44 -6.69
CA VAL A 34 12.38 -10.34 -5.65
C VAL A 34 11.04 -10.17 -6.36
N ASP A 35 10.10 -11.09 -6.15
CA ASP A 35 8.72 -11.02 -6.68
C ASP A 35 7.75 -11.03 -5.52
N LEU A 36 6.98 -9.94 -5.37
CA LEU A 36 6.05 -9.72 -4.28
C LEU A 36 4.67 -9.32 -4.81
N THR A 37 3.64 -9.79 -4.10
CA THR A 37 2.28 -9.26 -4.21
C THR A 37 1.94 -8.56 -2.90
N ILE A 38 1.67 -7.27 -2.97
CA ILE A 38 1.56 -6.40 -1.79
C ILE A 38 0.14 -5.85 -1.68
N ASP A 39 -0.37 -5.86 -0.46
CA ASP A 39 -1.60 -5.19 -0.06
C ASP A 39 -1.24 -4.09 0.95
N VAL A 40 -1.76 -2.87 0.73
CA VAL A 40 -1.63 -1.73 1.64
C VAL A 40 -3.02 -1.34 2.09
N GLN A 41 -3.23 -1.24 3.40
CA GLN A 41 -4.49 -0.80 4.02
C GLN A 41 -4.19 0.31 5.02
N LEU A 42 -5.03 1.34 5.04
CA LEU A 42 -5.00 2.41 6.02
C LEU A 42 -6.26 2.36 6.89
N GLU A 43 -6.07 2.63 8.18
CA GLU A 43 -7.10 2.79 9.20
C GLU A 43 -6.94 4.17 9.85
N GLY A 44 -8.04 4.85 10.15
CA GLY A 44 -8.01 6.24 10.61
C GLY A 44 -9.39 6.90 10.64
N ALA A 45 -9.39 8.22 10.82
CA ALA A 45 -10.61 9.04 10.82
C ALA A 45 -11.14 9.23 9.39
N PHE A 46 -11.94 8.26 8.92
CA PHE A 46 -12.50 8.24 7.57
C PHE A 46 -14.02 8.33 7.54
N ASP A 47 -14.69 8.53 8.67
CA ASP A 47 -16.16 8.62 8.75
C ASP A 47 -16.73 9.58 7.70
N ASP A 48 -16.18 10.78 7.59
CA ASP A 48 -16.62 11.82 6.64
C ASP A 48 -16.48 11.40 5.17
N VAL A 49 -15.54 10.50 4.85
CA VAL A 49 -15.40 9.91 3.51
C VAL A 49 -16.64 9.07 3.17
N TYR A 50 -17.13 8.28 4.13
CA TYR A 50 -18.25 7.36 3.92
C TYR A 50 -19.63 8.02 4.11
N VAL A 51 -19.76 8.96 5.06
CA VAL A 51 -21.06 9.53 5.44
C VAL A 51 -21.35 10.86 4.76
N ALA A 52 -20.32 11.64 4.41
CA ALA A 52 -20.45 12.96 3.80
C ALA A 52 -19.81 13.08 2.41
N GLY A 53 -18.99 12.10 2.01
CA GLY A 53 -18.25 12.13 0.75
C GLY A 53 -17.07 13.11 0.74
N ASP A 54 -16.62 13.58 1.92
CA ASP A 54 -15.43 14.42 2.01
C ASP A 54 -14.17 13.55 1.91
N ASN A 55 -13.47 13.68 0.78
CA ASN A 55 -12.24 12.95 0.50
C ASN A 55 -10.97 13.66 1.00
N SER A 56 -11.07 14.75 1.76
CA SER A 56 -9.91 15.51 2.26
C SER A 56 -8.91 14.63 3.05
N ALA A 57 -9.41 13.68 3.84
CA ALA A 57 -8.59 12.69 4.54
C ALA A 57 -8.28 11.42 3.72
N CYS A 58 -8.90 11.24 2.54
CA CYS A 58 -8.79 10.04 1.72
C CYS A 58 -7.56 10.10 0.79
N LEU A 59 -6.44 9.51 1.23
CA LEU A 59 -5.30 9.27 0.35
C LEU A 59 -5.70 8.34 -0.81
N ALA A 60 -5.50 8.78 -2.05
CA ALA A 60 -5.81 7.97 -3.22
C ALA A 60 -5.04 6.62 -3.20
N THR A 61 -5.73 5.53 -3.53
CA THR A 61 -5.13 4.18 -3.56
C THR A 61 -4.03 4.06 -4.63
N ASP A 62 -4.06 4.92 -5.66
CA ASP A 62 -2.97 5.02 -6.63
C ASP A 62 -1.69 5.60 -6.01
N THR A 63 -1.82 6.57 -5.10
CA THR A 63 -0.67 7.10 -4.35
C THR A 63 -0.03 6.01 -3.50
N MET A 64 -0.81 5.15 -2.85
CA MET A 64 -0.29 4.00 -2.09
C MET A 64 0.51 3.05 -3.00
N LYS A 65 -0.03 2.70 -4.18
CA LYS A 65 0.65 1.89 -5.20
C LYS A 65 1.97 2.54 -5.65
N ASN A 66 1.94 3.84 -5.94
CA ASN A 66 3.12 4.57 -6.38
C ASN A 66 4.19 4.65 -5.27
N THR A 67 3.78 4.79 -4.02
CA THR A 67 4.68 4.75 -2.86
C THR A 67 5.38 3.40 -2.74
N VAL A 68 4.69 2.27 -2.94
CA VAL A 68 5.33 0.93 -2.96
C VAL A 68 6.46 0.89 -3.99
N TYR A 69 6.23 1.35 -5.22
CA TYR A 69 7.27 1.38 -6.25
C TYR A 69 8.40 2.37 -5.93
N ALA A 70 8.08 3.54 -5.36
CA ALA A 70 9.07 4.54 -4.98
C ALA A 70 10.00 4.02 -3.87
N LEU A 71 9.44 3.40 -2.82
CA LEU A 71 10.22 2.77 -1.74
C LEU A 71 11.08 1.63 -2.29
N ALA A 72 10.49 0.75 -3.11
CA ALA A 72 11.22 -0.33 -3.75
C ALA A 72 12.34 0.17 -4.68
N ARG A 73 12.24 1.37 -5.26
CA ARG A 73 13.33 1.96 -6.06
C ARG A 73 14.43 2.53 -5.19
N ARG A 74 14.07 3.22 -4.10
CA ARG A 74 15.01 3.94 -3.22
C ARG A 74 15.86 2.99 -2.39
N ASP A 75 15.25 1.98 -1.76
CA ASP A 75 15.88 1.16 -0.73
C ASP A 75 16.02 -0.31 -1.18
N PRO A 76 17.09 -1.03 -0.77
CA PRO A 76 17.15 -2.48 -0.95
C PRO A 76 16.01 -3.17 -0.20
N ILE A 77 15.32 -4.10 -0.86
CA ILE A 77 14.36 -4.99 -0.17
C ILE A 77 15.20 -6.14 0.33
N ALA A 78 15.50 -6.25 1.63
CA ALA A 78 16.32 -7.36 2.15
C ALA A 78 15.49 -8.66 2.29
N HIS A 79 14.36 -8.54 2.98
CA HIS A 79 13.33 -9.56 3.19
C HIS A 79 11.97 -8.86 3.34
N VAL A 80 10.87 -9.61 3.34
CA VAL A 80 9.52 -9.04 3.24
C VAL A 80 9.11 -8.23 4.47
N GLU A 81 9.54 -8.67 5.66
CA GLU A 81 9.23 -8.03 6.94
C GLU A 81 9.90 -6.67 7.10
N ALA A 82 11.08 -6.48 6.50
CA ALA A 82 11.76 -5.18 6.50
C ALA A 82 11.16 -4.19 5.49
N PHE A 83 10.31 -4.65 4.58
CA PHE A 83 9.69 -3.83 3.55
C PHE A 83 8.22 -3.49 3.85
N ALA A 84 7.55 -4.30 4.68
CA ALA A 84 6.19 -4.07 5.16
C ALA A 84 6.15 -2.99 6.24
#